data_AF-A0A1I7TY57-F1
#
_entry.id   AF-A0A1I7TY57-F1
#
_cell.length_a   1.000
_cell.length_b   1.000
_cell.length_c   1.000
_cell.angle_alpha   90.00
_cell.angle_beta   90.00
_cell.angle_gamma   90.00
#
_symmetry.space_group_name_H-M   'P 1'
#
loop_
_entity.id
_entity.type
_entity.pdbx_description
1 polymer ?
#
loop_
_entity_poly.entity_id
_entity_poly.type
_entity_poly.pdbx_seq_one_letter_code
_entity_poly.pdbx_strand_id
1 'polypeptide(L)'
;MSAEIPDRPNTCAICQQKAFGYNYDVVSCNACKMFFRRANTERIDEKCKRGGTCFDGDDLLITRPRCRACRYRKCKRLGMRHPKSTDSSEDEPSPKNSMVVWRPIVTEAHIHSNVLEGMRHLNRTRVHVYSMINVIEDPSFIDLVVDGSRLGIYMRPKPIVWEDTERKLKPWGSLGVLLVVEIIKTMDVYKELLWSDRVILLKNVAFKSHHLCIAFDSYIAKKGRVLAPTGGEMFPSVLFDIPECRDVIMDLLTTPMKPLQDLKLTENEFLLLNMIVICNPALAGLSLHGQEVLSNCQRESSRLLLQICMNNDPKNGPARFASILAIDHYLTRQRSVTKRVVVSLRQNWAPNFFFSKVLTESFSNNQ
;
A
#
# COMPACT_ATOMS: atom_id res chain seq x y z
N MET A 1 6.16 32.89 0.55
CA MET A 1 6.45 32.36 -0.80
C MET A 1 5.37 31.34 -1.13
N SER A 2 4.57 31.64 -2.15
CA SER A 2 3.42 30.86 -2.58
C SER A 2 3.87 29.47 -3.04
N ALA A 3 3.30 28.42 -2.45
CA ALA A 3 3.61 27.04 -2.83
C ALA A 3 3.06 26.75 -4.24
N GLU A 4 3.94 26.43 -5.18
CA GLU A 4 3.57 25.98 -6.52
C GLU A 4 2.88 24.61 -6.43
N ILE A 5 1.66 24.57 -6.96
CA ILE A 5 0.83 23.37 -7.11
C ILE A 5 1.52 22.45 -8.15
N PRO A 6 1.67 21.13 -7.91
CA PRO A 6 2.25 20.23 -8.91
C PRO A 6 1.46 20.30 -10.23
N ASP A 7 2.18 20.47 -11.34
CA ASP A 7 1.62 20.80 -12.64
C ASP A 7 0.55 19.78 -13.05
N ARG A 8 -0.71 20.23 -13.12
CA ARG A 8 -1.81 19.40 -13.63
C ARG A 8 -1.45 19.00 -15.06
N PRO A 9 -1.76 17.77 -15.51
CA PRO A 9 -1.45 17.37 -16.87
C PRO A 9 -2.06 18.39 -17.85
N ASN A 10 -1.18 19.18 -18.47
CA ASN A 10 -1.52 20.40 -19.19
C ASN A 10 -1.84 20.13 -20.66
N THR A 11 -1.82 18.85 -21.08
CA THR A 11 -1.94 18.43 -22.47
C THR A 11 -3.10 17.43 -22.64
N CYS A 12 -3.95 17.66 -23.63
CA CYS A 12 -5.16 16.90 -23.91
C CYS A 12 -4.82 15.57 -24.58
N ALA A 13 -5.18 14.44 -23.96
CA ALA A 13 -4.88 13.10 -24.49
C ALA A 13 -5.53 12.80 -25.86
N ILE A 14 -6.54 13.59 -26.27
CA ILE A 14 -7.25 13.40 -27.54
C ILE A 14 -6.56 14.15 -28.67
N CYS A 15 -6.26 15.44 -28.46
CA CYS A 15 -5.82 16.35 -29.53
C CYS A 15 -4.52 17.11 -29.24
N GLN A 16 -3.84 16.78 -28.14
CA GLN A 16 -2.55 17.37 -27.69
C GLN A 16 -2.55 18.90 -27.50
N GLN A 17 -3.73 19.54 -27.44
CA GLN A 17 -3.85 20.96 -27.06
C GLN A 17 -3.87 21.13 -25.54
N LYS A 18 -3.75 22.36 -25.05
CA LYS A 18 -3.80 22.67 -23.62
C LYS A 18 -5.06 22.07 -22.95
N ALA A 19 -4.85 21.21 -21.96
CA ALA A 19 -5.89 20.62 -21.13
C ALA A 19 -6.14 21.45 -19.87
N PHE A 20 -7.34 21.33 -19.31
CA PHE A 20 -7.76 22.04 -18.11
C PHE A 20 -8.11 21.10 -16.94
N GLY A 21 -7.88 19.80 -17.12
CA GLY A 21 -8.17 18.75 -16.14
C GLY A 21 -8.86 17.52 -16.76
N TYR A 22 -9.43 16.68 -15.90
CA TYR A 22 -10.20 15.50 -16.30
C TYR A 22 -11.61 15.89 -16.70
N ASN A 23 -12.08 15.40 -17.85
CA ASN A 23 -13.48 15.48 -18.26
C ASN A 23 -13.91 14.12 -18.79
N TYR A 24 -15.01 13.58 -18.26
CA TYR A 24 -15.46 12.21 -18.57
C TYR A 24 -14.30 11.22 -18.37
N ASP A 25 -13.66 11.25 -17.20
CA ASP A 25 -12.57 10.34 -16.81
C ASP A 25 -11.26 10.42 -17.62
N VAL A 26 -11.14 11.38 -18.56
CA VAL A 26 -9.94 11.55 -19.40
C VAL A 26 -9.43 12.99 -19.38
N VAL A 27 -8.12 13.18 -19.20
CA VAL A 27 -7.46 14.50 -19.30
C VAL A 27 -7.69 15.09 -20.68
N SER A 28 -8.38 16.22 -20.74
CA SER A 28 -8.82 16.78 -22.02
C SER A 28 -9.02 18.28 -22.00
N CYS A 29 -8.96 18.90 -23.19
CA CYS A 29 -9.32 20.30 -23.40
C CYS A 29 -10.85 20.48 -23.47
N ASN A 30 -11.32 21.70 -23.25
CA ASN A 30 -12.75 22.04 -23.33
C ASN A 30 -13.37 21.68 -24.69
N ALA A 31 -12.61 21.78 -25.79
CA ALA A 31 -13.10 21.39 -27.10
C ALA A 31 -13.35 19.89 -27.22
N CYS A 32 -12.55 19.04 -26.60
CA CYS A 32 -12.75 17.57 -26.61
C CYS A 32 -13.86 17.15 -25.65
N LYS A 33 -13.99 17.81 -24.50
CA LYS A 33 -15.15 17.67 -23.60
C LYS A 33 -16.47 17.92 -24.33
N MET A 34 -16.59 19.10 -24.96
CA MET A 34 -17.82 19.50 -25.65
C MET A 34 -18.09 18.65 -26.88
N PHE A 35 -17.05 18.25 -27.59
CA PHE A 35 -17.17 17.31 -28.70
C PHE A 35 -17.71 15.96 -28.22
N PHE A 36 -17.15 15.36 -27.18
CA PHE A 36 -17.61 14.06 -26.68
C PHE A 36 -19.06 14.11 -26.21
N ARG A 37 -19.45 15.15 -25.49
CA ARG A 37 -20.85 15.37 -25.07
C ARG A 37 -21.80 15.38 -26.27
N ARG A 38 -21.50 16.20 -27.29
CA ARG A 38 -22.33 16.28 -28.51
C ARG A 38 -22.32 14.97 -29.28
N ALA A 39 -21.14 14.37 -29.48
CA ALA A 39 -21.00 13.15 -30.25
C ALA A 39 -21.77 11.97 -29.64
N ASN A 40 -21.83 11.93 -28.31
CA ASN A 40 -22.58 10.92 -27.57
C ASN A 40 -24.09 11.16 -27.62
N THR A 41 -24.55 12.41 -27.57
CA THR A 41 -25.98 12.76 -27.69
C THR A 41 -26.49 12.62 -29.13
N GLU A 42 -25.68 13.02 -30.11
CA GLU A 42 -26.02 13.03 -31.54
C GLU A 42 -25.80 11.66 -32.23
N ARG A 43 -25.30 10.64 -31.52
CA ARG A 43 -24.94 9.30 -32.06
C ARG A 43 -24.21 9.39 -33.40
N ILE A 44 -23.04 10.03 -33.40
CA ILE A 44 -22.33 10.30 -34.66
C ILE A 44 -21.94 9.01 -35.38
N ASP A 45 -21.93 9.06 -36.72
CA ASP A 45 -21.40 7.95 -37.53
C ASP A 45 -19.92 7.71 -37.21
N GLU A 46 -19.61 6.49 -36.78
CA GLU A 46 -18.27 6.04 -36.43
C GLU A 46 -17.47 5.57 -37.65
N LYS A 47 -18.03 5.61 -38.87
CA LYS A 47 -17.32 5.24 -40.09
C LYS A 47 -16.41 6.38 -40.55
N CYS A 48 -15.11 6.08 -40.62
CA CYS A 48 -14.12 6.99 -41.18
C CYS A 48 -14.01 6.78 -42.69
N LYS A 49 -14.06 7.86 -43.48
CA LYS A 49 -13.85 7.83 -44.93
C LYS A 49 -12.37 7.81 -45.36
N ARG A 50 -11.43 7.78 -44.41
CA ARG A 50 -9.99 8.05 -44.62
C ARG A 50 -9.08 7.05 -43.88
N GLY A 51 -9.50 5.79 -43.77
CA GLY A 51 -8.64 4.71 -43.24
C GLY A 51 -8.51 4.63 -41.71
N GLY A 52 -9.25 5.43 -40.94
CA GLY A 52 -9.41 5.23 -39.50
C GLY A 52 -8.31 5.81 -38.59
N THR A 53 -7.20 6.29 -39.14
CA THR A 53 -6.02 6.76 -38.38
C THR A 53 -5.91 8.29 -38.26
N CYS A 54 -6.96 9.04 -38.63
CA CYS A 54 -6.93 10.51 -38.66
C CYS A 54 -6.69 11.22 -37.31
N PHE A 55 -6.52 10.47 -36.22
CA PHE A 55 -6.27 10.96 -34.86
C PHE A 55 -5.11 10.22 -34.16
N ASP A 56 -4.37 9.39 -34.91
CA ASP A 56 -3.24 8.59 -34.45
C ASP A 56 -1.96 9.15 -35.09
N GLY A 57 -1.02 9.67 -34.28
CA GLY A 57 0.22 10.34 -34.71
C GLY A 57 0.47 11.70 -34.03
N ASP A 58 1.70 12.19 -34.09
CA ASP A 58 2.18 13.41 -33.42
C ASP A 58 1.79 14.71 -34.15
N ASP A 59 1.38 14.61 -35.42
CA ASP A 59 1.13 15.76 -36.29
C ASP A 59 -0.33 16.26 -36.24
N LEU A 60 -0.87 16.38 -35.01
CA LEU A 60 -2.25 16.84 -34.75
C LEU A 60 -2.42 18.36 -34.90
N LEU A 61 -1.34 19.08 -35.19
CA LEU A 61 -1.25 20.53 -35.07
C LEU A 61 -1.37 21.29 -36.40
N ILE A 62 -1.15 20.69 -37.58
CA ILE A 62 -0.83 21.56 -38.74
C ILE A 62 -1.78 21.51 -39.96
N THR A 63 -2.35 20.41 -40.47
CA THR A 63 -3.01 20.52 -41.82
C THR A 63 -4.21 19.62 -42.18
N ARG A 64 -4.76 18.76 -41.32
CA ARG A 64 -5.86 17.85 -41.74
C ARG A 64 -7.22 18.16 -41.08
N PRO A 65 -8.34 18.18 -41.83
CA PRO A 65 -9.67 18.31 -41.23
C PRO A 65 -9.94 17.11 -40.30
N ARG A 66 -10.09 17.43 -39.00
CA ARG A 66 -10.23 16.50 -37.87
C ARG A 66 -11.47 15.62 -38.06
N CYS A 67 -11.25 14.37 -38.47
CA CYS A 67 -12.33 13.40 -38.69
C CYS A 67 -13.14 13.18 -37.41
N ARG A 68 -14.45 13.49 -37.43
CA ARG A 68 -15.35 13.32 -36.29
C ARG A 68 -15.40 11.87 -35.81
N ALA A 69 -15.51 10.91 -36.74
CA ALA A 69 -15.52 9.49 -36.43
C ALA A 69 -14.25 9.04 -35.67
N CYS A 70 -13.05 9.37 -36.17
CA CYS A 70 -11.80 9.00 -35.49
C CYS A 70 -11.61 9.73 -34.16
N ARG A 71 -12.08 10.97 -34.05
CA ARG A 71 -12.04 11.73 -32.79
C ARG A 71 -12.90 11.06 -31.72
N TYR A 72 -14.13 10.67 -32.06
CA TYR A 72 -15.03 10.00 -31.12
C TYR A 72 -14.55 8.60 -30.76
N ARG A 73 -14.04 7.85 -31.74
CA ARG A 73 -13.40 6.57 -31.47
C ARG A 73 -12.21 6.70 -30.52
N LYS A 74 -11.38 7.74 -30.69
CA LYS A 74 -10.28 8.04 -29.75
C LYS A 74 -10.79 8.41 -28.35
N CYS A 75 -11.85 9.22 -28.25
CA CYS A 75 -12.51 9.50 -26.97
C CYS A 75 -12.96 8.23 -26.25
N LYS A 76 -13.68 7.33 -26.95
CA LYS A 76 -14.13 6.05 -26.38
C LYS A 76 -12.96 5.11 -26.05
N ARG A 77 -11.96 5.01 -26.94
CA ARG A 77 -10.76 4.19 -26.76
C ARG A 77 -9.93 4.63 -25.56
N LEU A 78 -9.89 5.92 -25.25
CA LEU A 78 -9.23 6.47 -24.06
C LEU A 78 -10.09 6.41 -22.80
N GLY A 79 -11.34 5.94 -22.91
CA GLY A 79 -12.21 5.70 -21.75
C GLY A 79 -13.14 6.85 -21.38
N MET A 80 -13.45 7.78 -22.28
CA MET A 80 -14.49 8.78 -22.00
C MET A 80 -15.87 8.11 -21.83
N ARG A 81 -16.55 8.36 -20.69
CA ARG A 81 -17.86 7.78 -20.36
C ARG A 81 -18.88 8.88 -20.06
N HIS A 82 -20.08 8.79 -20.67
CA HIS A 82 -21.17 9.71 -20.36
C HIS A 82 -22.08 9.10 -19.27
N PRO A 83 -22.47 9.83 -18.21
CA PRO A 83 -23.26 9.29 -17.09
C PRO A 83 -24.66 8.74 -17.43
N LYS A 84 -25.09 8.77 -18.70
CA LYS A 84 -26.46 8.44 -19.14
C LYS A 84 -26.55 7.39 -20.26
N SER A 85 -25.47 6.68 -20.60
CA SER A 85 -25.52 5.63 -21.63
C SER A 85 -25.94 4.28 -21.04
N THR A 86 -27.23 4.12 -20.78
CA THR A 86 -27.89 2.81 -20.74
C THR A 86 -28.48 2.56 -22.12
N ASP A 87 -27.67 2.07 -23.07
CA ASP A 87 -28.19 1.59 -24.35
C ASP A 87 -28.54 0.10 -24.17
N SER A 88 -29.82 -0.14 -23.92
CA SER A 88 -30.52 -1.40 -24.12
C SER A 88 -30.85 -1.56 -25.61
N SER A 89 -30.12 -2.43 -26.30
CA SER A 89 -30.58 -3.07 -27.53
C SER A 89 -29.83 -4.40 -27.66
N GLU A 90 -30.51 -5.46 -27.23
CA GLU A 90 -30.22 -6.85 -27.58
C GLU A 90 -30.47 -7.01 -29.09
N ASP A 91 -29.44 -7.41 -29.84
CA ASP A 91 -29.52 -8.24 -31.06
C ASP A 91 -28.16 -8.23 -31.81
N GLU A 92 -27.34 -9.24 -31.56
CA GLU A 92 -26.52 -9.98 -32.54
C GLU A 92 -25.58 -10.98 -31.81
N PRO A 93 -25.29 -12.13 -32.43
CA PRO A 93 -24.88 -13.35 -31.75
C PRO A 93 -23.46 -13.27 -31.20
N SER A 94 -23.28 -13.95 -30.07
CA SER A 94 -22.05 -14.03 -29.28
C SER A 94 -20.82 -14.37 -30.15
N PRO A 95 -19.75 -13.55 -30.15
CA PRO A 95 -18.48 -13.99 -30.65
C PRO A 95 -17.93 -15.02 -29.67
N LYS A 96 -17.88 -16.27 -30.12
CA LYS A 96 -17.20 -17.37 -29.46
C LYS A 96 -15.82 -16.93 -28.98
N ASN A 97 -15.61 -17.03 -27.67
CA ASN A 97 -14.34 -17.24 -27.01
C ASN A 97 -13.16 -16.41 -27.55
N SER A 98 -13.23 -15.10 -27.36
CA SER A 98 -12.02 -14.29 -27.29
C SER A 98 -12.06 -13.57 -25.94
N MET A 99 -11.37 -14.15 -24.96
CA MET A 99 -10.96 -13.43 -23.75
C MET A 99 -10.35 -12.12 -24.23
N VAL A 100 -11.11 -11.02 -24.15
CA VAL A 100 -10.56 -9.69 -24.36
C VAL A 100 -9.62 -9.47 -23.18
N VAL A 101 -8.35 -9.83 -23.39
CA VAL A 101 -7.26 -9.45 -22.52
C VAL A 101 -7.27 -7.92 -22.54
N TRP A 102 -7.85 -7.33 -21.49
CA TRP A 102 -7.61 -5.94 -21.17
C TRP A 102 -6.09 -5.80 -21.10
N ARG A 103 -5.50 -5.17 -22.13
CA ARG A 103 -4.09 -4.77 -22.05
C ARG A 103 -4.01 -3.88 -20.81
N PRO A 104 -3.18 -4.23 -19.81
CA PRO A 104 -3.07 -3.43 -18.61
C PRO A 104 -2.70 -2.01 -19.03
N ILE A 105 -3.42 -1.01 -18.52
CA ILE A 105 -2.95 0.39 -18.55
C ILE A 105 -1.85 0.50 -17.49
N VAL A 106 -0.78 -0.29 -17.67
CA VAL A 106 0.41 -0.26 -16.83
C VAL A 106 1.56 -0.13 -17.81
N THR A 107 1.95 1.12 -18.01
CA THR A 107 3.23 1.46 -18.61
C THR A 107 4.28 1.43 -17.50
N GLU A 108 5.58 1.35 -17.84
CA GLU A 108 6.68 1.56 -16.87
C GLU A 108 6.46 2.82 -16.03
N ALA A 109 5.84 3.86 -16.58
CA ALA A 109 5.50 5.08 -15.87
C ALA A 109 4.59 4.89 -14.63
N HIS A 110 3.79 3.82 -14.55
CA HIS A 110 2.97 3.49 -13.36
C HIS A 110 3.81 2.79 -12.28
N ILE A 111 4.75 1.94 -12.69
CA ILE A 111 5.71 1.24 -11.82
C ILE A 111 6.70 2.25 -11.22
N HIS A 112 6.96 3.34 -11.93
CA HIS A 112 7.76 4.51 -11.51
C HIS A 112 6.91 5.71 -11.07
N SER A 113 5.65 5.50 -10.71
CA SER A 113 4.82 6.61 -10.21
C SER A 113 5.45 7.22 -8.94
N ASN A 114 5.32 8.54 -8.79
CA ASN A 114 5.80 9.27 -7.60
C ASN A 114 5.31 8.65 -6.28
N VAL A 115 4.14 8.00 -6.32
CA VAL A 115 3.54 7.27 -5.19
C VAL A 115 4.42 6.09 -4.77
N LEU A 116 4.79 5.20 -5.69
CA LEU A 116 5.64 4.04 -5.37
C LEU A 116 7.06 4.45 -4.98
N GLU A 117 7.63 5.49 -5.61
CA GLU A 117 8.95 5.98 -5.19
C GLU A 117 8.91 6.59 -3.78
N GLY A 118 7.84 7.30 -3.42
CA GLY A 118 7.60 7.76 -2.05
C GLY A 118 7.52 6.60 -1.05
N MET A 119 6.79 5.52 -1.38
CA MET A 119 6.72 4.32 -0.55
C MET A 119 8.08 3.62 -0.40
N ARG A 120 8.86 3.52 -1.49
CA ARG A 120 10.22 2.96 -1.45
C ARG A 120 11.14 3.82 -0.58
N HIS A 121 11.06 5.14 -0.70
CA HIS A 121 11.84 6.06 0.13
C HIS A 121 11.52 5.85 1.62
N LEU A 122 10.24 5.82 1.99
CA LEU A 122 9.82 5.53 3.37
C LEU A 122 10.29 4.15 3.85
N ASN A 123 10.24 3.13 2.99
CA ASN A 123 10.73 1.80 3.33
C ASN A 123 12.26 1.76 3.53
N ARG A 124 13.04 2.45 2.68
CA ARG A 124 14.49 2.59 2.86
C ARG A 124 14.82 3.31 4.17
N THR A 125 14.10 4.38 4.48
CA THR A 125 14.24 5.10 5.76
C THR A 125 13.91 4.19 6.94
N ARG A 126 12.83 3.41 6.87
CA ARG A 126 12.48 2.42 7.89
C ARG A 126 13.62 1.42 8.09
N VAL A 127 14.10 0.75 7.03
CA VAL A 127 15.19 -0.23 7.15
C VAL A 127 16.44 0.39 7.77
N HIS A 128 16.84 1.57 7.30
CA HIS A 128 18.00 2.29 7.82
C HIS A 128 17.86 2.61 9.30
N VAL A 129 16.77 3.27 9.71
CA VAL A 129 16.55 3.66 11.11
C VAL A 129 16.40 2.42 11.99
N TYR A 130 15.75 1.35 11.52
CA TYR A 130 15.57 0.15 12.33
C TYR A 130 16.90 -0.56 12.63
N SER A 131 17.86 -0.50 11.70
CA SER A 131 19.19 -1.09 11.90
C SER A 131 19.98 -0.42 13.04
N MET A 132 19.72 0.86 13.29
CA MET A 132 20.46 1.66 14.28
C MET A 132 19.66 2.01 15.53
N ILE A 133 18.32 1.99 15.50
CA ILE A 133 17.46 2.46 16.60
C ILE A 133 17.87 1.84 17.93
N ASN A 134 18.09 2.72 18.91
CA ASN A 134 18.53 2.36 20.25
C ASN A 134 18.01 3.42 21.22
N VAL A 135 16.80 3.19 21.75
CA VAL A 135 16.11 4.11 22.65
C VAL A 135 15.40 3.34 23.76
N ILE A 136 15.34 3.92 24.96
CA ILE A 136 14.55 3.40 26.08
C ILE A 136 13.31 4.28 26.21
N GLU A 137 12.26 3.89 25.51
CA GLU A 137 10.95 4.54 25.58
C GLU A 137 9.87 3.48 25.87
N ASP A 138 8.79 3.90 26.52
CA ASP A 138 7.61 3.08 26.77
C ASP A 138 6.30 3.90 26.71
N PRO A 139 6.01 4.56 25.57
CA PRO A 139 4.80 5.34 25.41
C PRO A 139 3.59 4.43 25.15
N SER A 140 2.39 4.92 25.47
CA SER A 140 1.13 4.40 24.94
C SER A 140 0.89 4.90 23.50
N PHE A 141 -0.11 4.35 22.80
CA PHE A 141 -0.51 4.92 21.51
C PHE A 141 -1.08 6.34 21.64
N ILE A 142 -1.68 6.68 22.79
CA ILE A 142 -2.16 8.04 23.05
C ILE A 142 -0.97 9.00 23.16
N ASP A 143 0.05 8.65 23.95
CA ASP A 143 1.26 9.46 24.08
C ASP A 143 1.90 9.70 22.70
N LEU A 144 2.01 8.64 21.89
CA LEU A 144 2.56 8.74 20.54
C LEU A 144 1.76 9.65 19.63
N VAL A 145 0.43 9.75 19.78
CA VAL A 145 -0.38 10.65 18.96
C VAL A 145 -0.25 12.10 19.44
N VAL A 146 -0.22 12.32 20.76
CA VAL A 146 -0.02 13.63 21.41
C VAL A 146 1.34 14.22 21.06
N ASP A 147 2.37 13.39 21.05
CA ASP A 147 3.71 13.83 20.75
C ASP A 147 3.93 14.07 19.25
N GLY A 148 4.76 15.07 18.95
CA GLY A 148 5.31 15.27 17.62
C GLY A 148 6.12 14.06 17.12
N SER A 149 6.66 14.16 15.90
CA SER A 149 7.50 13.08 15.38
C SER A 149 8.77 12.91 16.21
N ARG A 150 9.04 11.67 16.63
CA ARG A 150 10.27 11.25 17.33
C ARG A 150 11.30 10.65 16.36
N LEU A 151 11.02 10.60 15.05
CA LEU A 151 11.91 10.02 14.05
C LEU A 151 13.35 10.57 14.11
N GLY A 152 13.52 11.87 14.36
CA GLY A 152 14.84 12.49 14.49
C GLY A 152 15.67 11.93 15.67
N ILE A 153 15.01 11.54 16.76
CA ILE A 153 15.65 10.88 17.91
C ILE A 153 16.09 9.47 17.50
N TYR A 154 15.23 8.75 16.77
CA TYR A 154 15.51 7.38 16.32
C TYR A 154 16.65 7.33 15.29
N MET A 155 16.83 8.39 14.50
CA MET A 155 17.94 8.58 13.56
C MET A 155 19.28 8.95 14.24
N ARG A 156 19.29 9.32 15.52
CA ARG A 156 20.49 9.67 16.29
C ARG A 156 20.52 8.95 17.63
N PRO A 157 20.52 7.60 17.61
CA PRO A 157 20.42 6.80 18.81
C PRO A 157 21.70 6.92 19.65
N LYS A 158 21.56 6.85 20.97
CA LYS A 158 22.69 6.78 21.89
C LYS A 158 23.12 5.32 22.09
N PRO A 159 24.40 5.04 22.39
CA PRO A 159 24.81 3.70 22.82
C PRO A 159 24.03 3.28 24.07
N ILE A 160 23.46 2.07 24.03
CA ILE A 160 22.76 1.41 25.14
C ILE A 160 23.29 -0.01 25.16
N VAL A 161 23.79 -0.42 26.32
CA VAL A 161 24.12 -1.82 26.64
C VAL A 161 22.87 -2.41 27.28
N TRP A 162 22.18 -3.30 26.59
CA TRP A 162 20.84 -3.75 27.00
C TRP A 162 20.88 -4.65 28.23
N GLU A 163 21.97 -5.37 28.39
CA GLU A 163 22.27 -6.27 29.51
C GLU A 163 22.30 -5.52 30.86
N ASP A 164 22.68 -4.24 30.83
CA ASP A 164 22.74 -3.36 32.00
C ASP A 164 21.39 -2.72 32.32
N THR A 165 20.44 -2.76 31.38
CA THR A 165 19.09 -2.21 31.59
C THR A 165 18.18 -3.20 32.32
N GLU A 166 17.09 -2.70 32.89
CA GLU A 166 16.02 -3.52 33.47
C GLU A 166 15.41 -4.49 32.44
N ARG A 167 15.47 -4.17 31.15
CA ARG A 167 14.92 -5.01 30.08
C ARG A 167 15.80 -6.22 29.77
N LYS A 168 17.10 -6.18 30.11
CA LYS A 168 18.15 -7.19 29.84
C LYS A 168 18.41 -7.53 28.37
N LEU A 169 17.45 -7.27 27.49
CA LEU A 169 17.47 -7.58 26.06
C LEU A 169 16.95 -6.39 25.27
N LYS A 170 17.46 -6.28 24.04
CA LYS A 170 16.95 -5.31 23.07
C LYS A 170 15.52 -5.68 22.63
N PRO A 171 14.51 -4.81 22.85
CA PRO A 171 13.11 -5.11 22.56
C PRO A 171 12.79 -4.82 21.10
N TRP A 172 13.32 -5.63 20.18
CA TRP A 172 13.19 -5.43 18.73
C TRP A 172 11.75 -5.21 18.27
N GLY A 173 10.80 -6.00 18.80
CA GLY A 173 9.37 -5.87 18.45
C GLY A 173 8.80 -4.49 18.82
N SER A 174 9.06 -4.01 20.04
CA SER A 174 8.61 -2.68 20.48
C SER A 174 9.24 -1.56 19.66
N LEU A 175 10.56 -1.63 19.43
CA LEU A 175 11.29 -0.65 18.63
C LEU A 175 10.78 -0.60 17.18
N GLY A 176 10.43 -1.77 16.62
CA GLY A 176 9.83 -1.87 15.30
C GLY A 176 8.45 -1.23 15.21
N VAL A 177 7.60 -1.42 16.23
CA VAL A 177 6.28 -0.76 16.31
C VAL A 177 6.43 0.75 16.43
N LEU A 178 7.30 1.24 17.31
CA LEU A 178 7.58 2.68 17.46
C LEU A 178 8.03 3.30 16.13
N LEU A 179 8.92 2.62 15.41
CA LEU A 179 9.36 3.09 14.10
C LEU A 179 8.24 3.10 13.07
N VAL A 180 7.41 2.05 13.00
CA VAL A 180 6.27 2.01 12.08
C VAL A 180 5.29 3.14 12.36
N VAL A 181 5.04 3.47 13.63
CA VAL A 181 4.22 4.64 14.01
C VAL A 181 4.80 5.92 13.41
N GLU A 182 6.11 6.14 13.53
CA GLU A 182 6.75 7.32 12.97
C GLU A 182 6.68 7.35 11.43
N ILE A 183 6.79 6.20 10.76
CA ILE A 183 6.59 6.12 9.31
C ILE A 183 5.14 6.46 8.94
N ILE A 184 4.14 5.93 9.64
CA ILE A 184 2.72 6.25 9.40
C ILE A 184 2.43 7.74 9.61
N LYS A 185 3.02 8.37 10.64
CA LYS A 185 2.88 9.83 10.89
C LYS A 185 3.32 10.70 9.71
N THR A 186 4.26 10.21 8.89
CA THR A 186 4.71 10.97 7.69
C THR A 186 3.71 10.95 6.55
N MET A 187 2.77 10.00 6.53
CA MET A 187 1.82 9.80 5.44
C MET A 187 0.70 10.83 5.49
N ASP A 188 0.25 11.30 4.33
CA ASP A 188 -0.82 12.30 4.24
C ASP A 188 -2.16 11.78 4.79
N VAL A 189 -2.43 10.48 4.57
CA VAL A 189 -3.59 9.80 5.15
C VAL A 189 -3.67 9.96 6.67
N TYR A 190 -2.55 9.91 7.39
CA TYR A 190 -2.53 10.09 8.85
C TYR A 190 -2.79 11.54 9.25
N LYS A 191 -2.23 12.49 8.49
CA LYS A 191 -2.37 13.93 8.75
C LYS A 191 -3.82 14.39 8.59
N GLU A 192 -4.57 13.77 7.68
CA GLU A 192 -5.99 14.06 7.43
C GLU A 192 -6.95 13.48 8.49
N LEU A 193 -6.50 12.51 9.29
CA LEU A 193 -7.33 11.90 10.33
C LEU A 193 -7.52 12.80 11.55
N LEU A 194 -8.69 12.65 12.17
CA LEU A 194 -8.97 13.19 13.50
C LEU A 194 -8.06 12.55 14.55
N TRP A 195 -7.83 13.27 15.64
CA TRP A 195 -7.01 12.82 16.77
C TRP A 195 -7.45 11.44 17.32
N SER A 196 -8.75 11.22 17.49
CA SER A 196 -9.30 9.93 17.93
C SER A 196 -9.03 8.81 16.92
N ASP A 197 -9.19 9.09 15.64
CA ASP A 197 -9.00 8.10 14.56
C ASP A 197 -7.52 7.73 14.41
N ARG A 198 -6.59 8.65 14.66
CA ARG A 198 -5.14 8.39 14.68
C ARG A 198 -4.76 7.34 15.72
N VAL A 199 -5.32 7.45 16.94
CA VAL A 199 -5.08 6.45 17.99
C VAL A 199 -5.62 5.09 17.57
N ILE A 200 -6.85 5.04 17.04
CA ILE A 200 -7.49 3.81 16.57
C ILE A 200 -6.66 3.17 15.44
N LEU A 201 -6.22 3.95 14.46
CA LEU A 201 -5.38 3.49 13.37
C LEU A 201 -4.11 2.85 13.91
N LEU A 202 -3.28 3.61 14.63
CA LEU A 202 -1.97 3.14 15.09
C LEU A 202 -2.07 1.91 15.98
N LYS A 203 -3.02 1.90 16.92
CA LYS A 203 -3.23 0.76 17.85
C LYS A 203 -3.52 -0.54 17.12
N ASN A 204 -4.25 -0.48 16.01
CA ASN A 204 -4.69 -1.67 15.28
C ASN A 204 -3.73 -2.10 14.15
N VAL A 205 -2.97 -1.18 13.55
CA VAL A 205 -2.20 -1.49 12.32
C VAL A 205 -0.68 -1.51 12.53
N ALA A 206 -0.13 -0.78 13.50
CA ALA A 206 1.33 -0.63 13.63
C ALA A 206 2.05 -1.97 13.86
N PHE A 207 1.50 -2.81 14.75
CA PHE A 207 2.03 -4.14 15.01
C PHE A 207 1.98 -5.05 13.77
N LYS A 208 0.84 -5.05 13.07
CA LYS A 208 0.61 -5.85 11.88
C LYS A 208 1.55 -5.47 10.74
N SER A 209 1.70 -4.16 10.51
CA SER A 209 2.62 -3.60 9.53
C SER A 209 4.07 -3.91 9.89
N HIS A 210 4.47 -3.79 11.17
CA HIS A 210 5.82 -4.15 11.60
C HIS A 210 6.17 -5.61 11.30
N HIS A 211 5.26 -6.55 11.61
CA HIS A 211 5.47 -7.97 11.33
C HIS A 211 5.60 -8.26 9.83
N LEU A 212 4.77 -7.64 8.99
CA LEU A 212 4.88 -7.76 7.54
C LEU A 212 6.23 -7.22 7.04
N CYS A 213 6.65 -6.05 7.55
CA CYS A 213 7.92 -5.42 7.19
C CYS A 213 9.13 -6.29 7.51
N ILE A 214 9.25 -6.78 8.75
CA ILE A 214 10.44 -7.53 9.18
C ILE A 214 10.50 -8.94 8.56
N ALA A 215 9.33 -9.54 8.27
CA ALA A 215 9.24 -10.75 7.46
C ALA A 215 9.70 -10.50 6.02
N PHE A 216 9.24 -9.42 5.40
CA PHE A 216 9.67 -9.07 4.05
C PHE A 216 11.19 -8.80 3.97
N ASP A 217 11.77 -8.08 4.93
CA ASP A 217 13.21 -7.82 4.99
C ASP A 217 14.02 -9.12 5.06
N SER A 218 13.60 -10.05 5.91
CA SER A 218 14.26 -11.35 6.07
C SER A 218 14.08 -12.24 4.83
N TYR A 219 12.93 -12.15 4.16
CA TYR A 219 12.65 -12.84 2.90
C TYR A 219 13.55 -12.34 1.77
N ILE A 220 13.70 -11.03 1.60
CA ILE A 220 14.59 -10.42 0.60
C ILE A 220 16.05 -10.78 0.90
N ALA A 221 16.44 -10.82 2.17
CA ALA A 221 17.75 -11.28 2.61
C ALA A 221 17.95 -12.81 2.50
N LYS A 222 16.98 -13.54 1.91
CA LYS A 222 16.97 -15.00 1.70
C LYS A 222 17.23 -15.79 2.99
N LYS A 223 16.64 -15.35 4.09
CA LYS A 223 16.74 -16.03 5.39
C LYS A 223 15.60 -17.01 5.58
N GLY A 224 15.87 -18.10 6.31
CA GLY A 224 14.87 -19.14 6.61
C GLY A 224 13.86 -18.74 7.69
N ARG A 225 14.14 -17.66 8.43
CA ARG A 225 13.29 -17.12 9.50
C ARG A 225 13.49 -15.61 9.61
N VAL A 226 12.59 -14.94 10.32
CA VAL A 226 12.72 -13.53 10.68
C VAL A 226 13.97 -13.31 11.55
N LEU A 227 14.81 -12.36 11.15
CA LEU A 227 16.01 -11.94 11.88
C LEU A 227 15.88 -10.49 12.36
N ALA A 228 16.76 -10.11 13.29
CA ALA A 228 16.92 -8.73 13.69
C ALA A 228 17.38 -7.86 12.51
N PRO A 229 17.05 -6.55 12.49
CA PRO A 229 17.46 -5.63 11.43
C PRO A 229 18.98 -5.53 11.22
N THR A 230 19.76 -5.88 12.24
CA THR A 230 21.23 -5.94 12.19
C THR A 230 21.78 -7.26 11.65
N GLY A 231 20.90 -8.21 11.29
CA GLY A 231 21.25 -9.55 10.81
C GLY A 231 21.42 -10.61 11.91
N GLY A 232 21.32 -10.24 13.18
CA GLY A 232 21.37 -11.16 14.32
C GLY A 232 20.04 -11.83 14.64
N GLU A 233 19.98 -12.59 15.73
CA GLU A 233 18.74 -13.22 16.21
C GLU A 233 17.82 -12.21 16.91
N MET A 234 16.50 -12.43 16.75
CA MET A 234 15.47 -11.65 17.45
C MET A 234 15.38 -11.98 18.94
N PHE A 235 15.76 -13.21 19.29
CA PHE A 235 15.67 -13.78 20.63
C PHE A 235 17.03 -14.40 21.01
N PRO A 236 17.43 -14.37 22.30
CA PRO A 236 18.63 -15.05 22.76
C PRO A 236 18.62 -16.56 22.51
N SER A 237 19.80 -17.14 22.31
CA SER A 237 19.98 -18.58 22.08
C SER A 237 19.39 -19.44 23.21
N VAL A 238 19.53 -19.00 24.47
CA VAL A 238 19.01 -19.72 25.65
C VAL A 238 17.50 -20.00 25.59
N LEU A 239 16.73 -19.15 24.90
CA LEU A 239 15.29 -19.36 24.72
C LEU A 239 14.96 -20.52 23.76
N PHE A 240 15.89 -20.86 22.87
CA PHE A 240 15.74 -21.99 21.95
C PHE A 240 16.11 -23.33 22.60
N ASP A 241 16.79 -23.30 23.75
CA ASP A 241 17.08 -24.50 24.55
C ASP A 241 15.86 -24.93 25.40
N ILE A 242 14.90 -24.03 25.61
CA ILE A 242 13.63 -24.29 26.30
C ILE A 242 12.58 -24.72 25.27
N PRO A 243 12.14 -26.00 25.22
CA PRO A 243 11.26 -26.50 24.17
C PRO A 243 9.96 -25.70 23.99
N GLU A 244 9.31 -25.32 25.09
CA GLU A 244 8.06 -24.56 25.11
C GLU A 244 8.22 -23.14 24.55
N CYS A 245 9.40 -22.53 24.73
CA CYS A 245 9.73 -21.23 24.16
C CYS A 245 10.14 -21.38 22.68
N ARG A 246 11.03 -22.34 22.40
CA ARG A 246 11.55 -22.64 21.07
C ARG A 246 10.43 -22.81 20.05
N ASP A 247 9.46 -23.67 20.33
CA ASP A 247 8.44 -24.04 19.34
C ASP A 247 7.54 -22.84 19.00
N VAL A 248 7.17 -22.03 20.00
CA VAL A 248 6.33 -20.85 19.81
C VAL A 248 7.11 -19.69 19.17
N ILE A 249 8.40 -19.51 19.53
CA ILE A 249 9.29 -18.54 18.88
C ILE A 249 9.51 -18.92 17.42
N MET A 250 9.71 -20.21 17.10
CA MET A 250 9.87 -20.64 15.71
C MET A 250 8.58 -20.46 14.90
N ASP A 251 7.39 -20.70 15.46
CA ASP A 251 6.11 -20.35 14.82
C ASP A 251 6.03 -18.84 14.53
N LEU A 252 6.45 -18.00 15.49
CA LEU A 252 6.50 -16.54 15.31
C LEU A 252 7.43 -16.11 14.16
N LEU A 253 8.63 -16.70 14.09
CA LEU A 253 9.68 -16.26 13.16
C LEU A 253 9.55 -16.89 11.76
N THR A 254 8.82 -17.99 11.58
CA THR A 254 8.75 -18.70 10.28
C THR A 254 7.40 -18.57 9.59
N THR A 255 6.29 -18.60 10.33
CA THR A 255 4.94 -18.51 9.75
C THR A 255 4.67 -17.27 8.88
N PRO A 256 5.14 -16.05 9.21
CA PRO A 256 4.87 -14.89 8.37
C PRO A 256 5.71 -14.86 7.08
N MET A 257 6.79 -15.65 7.01
CA MET A 257 7.67 -15.75 5.84
C MET A 257 7.07 -16.60 4.72
N LYS A 258 6.34 -17.65 5.12
CA LYS A 258 5.83 -18.68 4.20
C LYS A 258 5.05 -18.11 3.01
N PRO A 259 4.02 -17.27 3.19
CA PRO A 259 3.27 -16.77 2.03
C PRO A 259 4.08 -15.81 1.15
N LEU A 260 5.11 -15.13 1.69
CA LEU A 260 6.01 -14.28 0.91
C LEU A 260 6.89 -15.12 -0.03
N GLN A 261 7.38 -16.25 0.48
CA GLN A 261 8.17 -17.23 -0.27
C GLN A 261 7.35 -17.93 -1.34
N ASP A 262 6.16 -18.43 -0.96
CA ASP A 262 5.26 -19.17 -1.86
C ASP A 262 4.83 -18.29 -3.06
N LEU A 263 4.53 -17.01 -2.81
CA LEU A 263 4.09 -16.07 -3.85
C LEU A 263 5.23 -15.39 -4.60
N LYS A 264 6.48 -15.55 -4.12
CA LYS A 264 7.65 -14.77 -4.55
C LYS A 264 7.31 -13.28 -4.59
N LEU A 265 6.87 -12.76 -3.45
CA LEU A 265 6.34 -11.40 -3.37
C LEU A 265 7.42 -10.39 -3.78
N THR A 266 7.05 -9.43 -4.63
CA THR A 266 7.96 -8.35 -5.04
C THR A 266 7.88 -7.17 -4.08
N GLU A 267 8.88 -6.27 -4.12
CA GLU A 267 8.89 -5.07 -3.27
C GLU A 267 7.65 -4.18 -3.51
N ASN A 268 7.28 -3.92 -4.77
CA ASN A 268 6.11 -3.10 -5.07
C ASN A 268 4.81 -3.72 -4.53
N GLU A 269 4.66 -5.04 -4.66
CA GLU A 269 3.49 -5.75 -4.14
C GLU A 269 3.46 -5.70 -2.60
N PHE A 270 4.61 -5.86 -1.95
CA PHE A 270 4.75 -5.71 -0.51
C PHE A 270 4.38 -4.29 -0.04
N LEU A 271 4.89 -3.25 -0.69
CA LEU A 271 4.63 -1.87 -0.31
C LEU A 271 3.13 -1.55 -0.39
N LEU A 272 2.48 -1.96 -1.48
CA LEU A 272 1.04 -1.76 -1.67
C LEU A 272 0.21 -2.61 -0.71
N LEU A 273 0.58 -3.86 -0.47
CA LEU A 273 -0.06 -4.70 0.54
C LEU A 273 0.04 -4.06 1.93
N ASN A 274 1.22 -3.56 2.30
CA ASN A 274 1.42 -2.90 3.59
C ASN A 274 0.56 -1.63 3.71
N MET A 275 0.43 -0.87 2.63
CA MET A 275 -0.49 0.28 2.59
C MET A 275 -1.96 -0.12 2.71
N ILE A 276 -2.38 -1.24 2.10
CA ILE A 276 -3.75 -1.76 2.25
C ILE A 276 -4.02 -2.21 3.69
N VAL A 277 -3.01 -2.81 4.33
CA VAL A 277 -3.05 -3.23 5.74
C VAL A 277 -3.16 -2.01 6.68
N ILE A 278 -2.39 -0.95 6.42
CA ILE A 278 -2.44 0.30 7.18
C ILE A 278 -3.78 1.01 6.95
N CYS A 279 -4.19 1.20 5.70
CA CYS A 279 -5.40 1.90 5.33
C CYS A 279 -6.65 1.00 5.46
N ASN A 280 -6.97 0.53 6.67
CA ASN A 280 -8.16 -0.30 6.92
C ASN A 280 -9.35 0.56 7.38
N PRO A 281 -10.40 0.78 6.55
CA PRO A 281 -11.57 1.54 6.96
C PRO A 281 -12.51 0.77 7.90
N ALA A 282 -12.34 -0.54 8.05
CA ALA A 282 -13.21 -1.39 8.88
C ALA A 282 -12.78 -1.45 10.35
N LEU A 283 -11.89 -0.55 10.81
CA LEU A 283 -11.48 -0.52 12.22
C LEU A 283 -12.64 -0.03 13.10
N ALA A 284 -12.93 -0.79 14.15
CA ALA A 284 -13.97 -0.46 15.10
C ALA A 284 -13.70 0.89 15.79
N GLY A 285 -14.72 1.75 15.82
CA GLY A 285 -14.68 3.05 16.48
C GLY A 285 -14.23 4.23 15.61
N LEU A 286 -13.85 4.01 14.34
CA LEU A 286 -13.50 5.10 13.43
C LEU A 286 -14.69 6.02 13.14
N SER A 287 -14.43 7.32 13.07
CA SER A 287 -15.39 8.30 12.56
C SER A 287 -15.73 8.07 11.08
N LEU A 288 -16.86 8.59 10.61
CA LEU A 288 -17.22 8.53 9.18
C LEU A 288 -16.15 9.17 8.28
N HIS A 289 -15.57 10.29 8.72
CA HIS A 289 -14.45 10.95 8.04
C HIS A 289 -13.22 10.04 7.97
N GLY A 290 -12.86 9.42 9.09
CA GLY A 290 -11.72 8.49 9.15
C GLY A 290 -11.92 7.28 8.23
N GLN A 291 -13.14 6.71 8.20
CA GLN A 291 -13.49 5.63 7.28
C GLN A 291 -13.35 6.06 5.81
N GLU A 292 -13.77 7.26 5.45
CA GLU A 292 -13.67 7.80 4.10
C GLU A 292 -12.20 8.00 3.68
N VAL A 293 -11.40 8.67 4.52
CA VAL A 293 -9.96 8.92 4.29
C VAL A 293 -9.21 7.60 4.07
N LEU A 294 -9.40 6.63 4.97
CA LEU A 294 -8.74 5.31 4.86
C LEU A 294 -9.25 4.53 3.64
N SER A 295 -10.56 4.56 3.34
CA SER A 295 -11.15 3.87 2.18
C SER A 295 -10.57 4.39 0.86
N ASN A 296 -10.37 5.69 0.73
CA ASN A 296 -9.78 6.29 -0.48
C ASN A 296 -8.32 5.82 -0.67
N CYS A 297 -7.51 5.86 0.39
CA CYS A 297 -6.14 5.33 0.37
C CYS A 297 -6.09 3.83 0.02
N GLN A 298 -6.96 3.03 0.65
CA GLN A 298 -7.01 1.59 0.44
C GLN A 298 -7.40 1.23 -0.99
N ARG A 299 -8.39 1.94 -1.54
CA ARG A 299 -8.91 1.70 -2.89
C ARG A 299 -7.85 2.00 -3.94
N GLU A 300 -7.13 3.11 -3.79
CA GLU A 300 -6.05 3.46 -4.71
C GLU A 300 -4.90 2.46 -4.65
N SER A 301 -4.47 2.07 -3.44
CA SER A 301 -3.43 1.05 -3.25
C SER A 301 -3.85 -0.31 -3.84
N SER A 302 -5.10 -0.71 -3.64
CA SER A 302 -5.67 -1.95 -4.21
C SER A 302 -5.73 -1.91 -5.73
N ARG A 303 -6.13 -0.77 -6.30
CA ARG A 303 -6.18 -0.55 -7.75
C ARG A 303 -4.80 -0.69 -8.37
N LEU A 304 -3.78 -0.06 -7.77
CA LEU A 304 -2.39 -0.16 -8.21
C LEU A 304 -1.86 -1.60 -8.07
N LEU A 305 -2.17 -2.29 -6.98
CA LEU A 305 -1.72 -3.66 -6.76
C LEU A 305 -2.31 -4.61 -7.80
N LEU A 306 -3.62 -4.51 -8.07
CA LEU A 306 -4.28 -5.29 -9.11
C LEU A 306 -3.65 -5.01 -10.49
N GLN A 307 -3.39 -3.75 -10.80
CA GLN A 307 -2.70 -3.34 -12.02
C GLN A 307 -1.32 -4.01 -12.17
N ILE A 308 -0.50 -3.99 -11.11
CA ILE A 308 0.80 -4.67 -11.11
C ILE A 308 0.65 -6.18 -11.34
N CYS A 309 -0.32 -6.81 -10.66
CA CYS A 309 -0.57 -8.25 -10.82
C CYS A 309 -0.97 -8.60 -12.26
N MET A 310 -1.70 -7.71 -12.94
CA MET A 310 -2.13 -7.90 -14.33
C MET A 310 -1.04 -7.58 -15.36
N ASN A 311 0.07 -6.92 -15.00
CA ASN A 311 1.04 -6.39 -15.98
C ASN A 311 1.68 -7.49 -16.84
N ASN A 312 2.17 -8.55 -16.20
CA ASN A 312 2.89 -9.64 -16.88
C ASN A 312 1.99 -10.83 -17.21
N ASP A 313 0.94 -11.05 -16.42
CA ASP A 313 -0.01 -12.15 -16.59
C ASP A 313 -1.44 -11.65 -16.33
N PRO A 314 -2.08 -11.00 -17.32
CA PRO A 314 -3.43 -10.47 -17.16
C PRO A 314 -4.47 -11.55 -16.85
N LYS A 315 -4.24 -12.81 -17.27
CA LYS A 315 -5.16 -13.92 -17.07
C LYS A 315 -5.18 -14.36 -15.61
N ASN A 316 -4.01 -14.51 -14.99
CA ASN A 316 -3.91 -14.94 -13.59
C ASN A 316 -3.75 -13.76 -12.60
N GLY A 317 -3.63 -12.53 -13.09
CA GLY A 317 -3.48 -11.32 -12.27
C GLY A 317 -4.51 -11.17 -11.14
N PRO A 318 -5.82 -11.33 -11.39
CA PRO A 318 -6.84 -11.27 -10.33
C PRO A 318 -6.66 -12.37 -9.25
N ALA A 319 -6.27 -13.58 -9.65
CA ALA A 319 -5.99 -14.66 -8.71
C ALA A 319 -4.76 -14.33 -7.86
N ARG A 320 -3.69 -13.82 -8.47
CA ARG A 320 -2.49 -13.34 -7.76
C ARG A 320 -2.83 -12.22 -6.78
N PHE A 321 -3.62 -11.23 -7.20
CA PHE A 321 -4.10 -10.15 -6.33
C PHE A 321 -4.81 -10.70 -5.09
N ALA A 322 -5.76 -11.63 -5.27
CA ALA A 322 -6.45 -12.28 -4.17
C ALA A 322 -5.49 -13.06 -3.24
N SER A 323 -4.52 -13.79 -3.81
CA SER A 323 -3.51 -14.50 -3.02
C SER A 323 -2.62 -13.56 -2.20
N ILE A 324 -2.26 -12.39 -2.73
CA ILE A 324 -1.49 -11.38 -1.99
C ILE A 324 -2.32 -10.81 -0.85
N LEU A 325 -3.60 -10.49 -1.07
CA LEU A 325 -4.49 -10.01 0.00
C LEU A 325 -4.69 -11.06 1.11
N ALA A 326 -4.69 -12.35 0.76
CA ALA A 326 -4.82 -13.45 1.71
C ALA A 326 -3.65 -13.53 2.72
N ILE A 327 -2.52 -12.84 2.48
CA ILE A 327 -1.43 -12.68 3.45
C ILE A 327 -1.96 -12.07 4.77
N ASP A 328 -3.01 -11.26 4.71
CA ASP A 328 -3.64 -10.63 5.87
C ASP A 328 -4.08 -11.63 6.95
N HIS A 329 -4.49 -12.84 6.55
CA HIS A 329 -4.86 -13.92 7.47
C HIS A 329 -3.66 -14.39 8.31
N TYR A 330 -2.48 -14.50 7.69
CA TYR A 330 -1.24 -14.86 8.38
C TYR A 330 -0.86 -13.78 9.39
N LEU A 331 -0.96 -12.51 8.99
CA LEU A 331 -0.67 -11.37 9.85
C LEU A 331 -1.64 -11.27 11.03
N THR A 332 -2.92 -11.59 10.83
CA THR A 332 -3.92 -11.64 11.91
C THR A 332 -3.58 -12.75 12.92
N ARG A 333 -3.12 -13.92 12.44
CA ARG A 333 -2.64 -15.01 13.30
C ARG A 333 -1.41 -14.62 14.12
N GLN A 334 -0.52 -13.77 13.60
CA GLN A 334 0.70 -13.33 14.32
C GLN A 334 0.40 -12.69 15.67
N ARG A 335 -0.73 -12.01 15.82
CA ARG A 335 -1.17 -11.45 17.11
C ARG A 335 -1.38 -12.54 18.16
N SER A 336 -2.02 -13.64 17.79
CA SER A 336 -2.24 -14.81 18.67
C SER A 336 -0.93 -15.52 19.01
N VAL A 337 -0.07 -15.73 18.02
CA VAL A 337 1.25 -16.36 18.25
C VAL A 337 2.10 -15.51 19.20
N THR A 338 2.09 -14.20 19.04
CA THR A 338 2.86 -13.30 19.92
C THR A 338 2.33 -13.32 21.36
N LYS A 339 1.02 -13.39 21.56
CA LYS A 339 0.43 -13.63 22.90
C LYS A 339 0.91 -14.96 23.51
N ARG A 340 1.02 -16.02 22.72
CA ARG A 340 1.56 -17.31 23.18
C ARG A 340 3.04 -17.21 23.54
N VAL A 341 3.84 -16.46 22.76
CA VAL A 341 5.25 -16.17 23.12
C VAL A 341 5.31 -15.46 24.47
N VAL A 342 4.48 -14.43 24.66
CA VAL A 342 4.41 -13.69 25.93
C VAL A 342 4.14 -14.62 27.11
N VAL A 343 3.15 -15.50 26.99
CA VAL A 343 2.79 -16.47 28.03
C VAL A 343 3.93 -17.47 28.27
N SER A 344 4.50 -18.04 27.21
CA SER A 344 5.58 -19.03 27.31
C SER A 344 6.83 -18.46 27.97
N LEU A 345 7.24 -17.23 27.60
CA LEU A 345 8.37 -16.55 28.23
C LEU A 345 8.12 -16.29 29.71
N ARG A 346 6.92 -15.83 30.09
CA ARG A 346 6.59 -15.57 31.51
C ARG A 346 6.59 -16.84 32.37
N GLN A 347 6.22 -17.98 31.79
CA GLN A 347 6.11 -19.24 32.53
C GLN A 347 7.45 -19.96 32.62
N ASN A 348 8.27 -19.90 31.57
CA ASN A 348 9.42 -20.80 31.41
C ASN A 348 10.77 -20.06 31.44
N TRP A 349 10.79 -18.73 31.47
CA TRP A 349 12.03 -17.95 31.46
C TRP A 349 12.04 -16.87 32.55
N ALA A 350 13.00 -16.97 33.47
CA ALA A 350 13.32 -15.96 34.47
C ALA A 350 14.67 -15.34 34.06
N PRO A 351 14.80 -14.02 33.83
CA PRO A 351 14.11 -12.89 34.46
C PRO A 351 12.79 -12.45 33.79
N ASN A 352 11.99 -11.65 34.52
CA ASN A 352 10.75 -11.04 34.03
C ASN A 352 10.99 -10.26 32.72
N PHE A 353 10.51 -10.79 31.59
CA PHE A 353 10.62 -10.10 30.31
C PHE A 353 9.72 -8.85 30.29
N PHE A 354 10.32 -7.69 29.99
CA PHE A 354 9.62 -6.43 29.88
C PHE A 354 8.82 -6.37 28.57
N PHE A 355 7.50 -6.21 28.67
CA PHE A 355 6.64 -5.95 27.53
C PHE A 355 6.22 -4.48 27.52
N SER A 356 6.58 -3.77 26.46
CA SER A 356 6.22 -2.36 26.31
C SER A 356 4.70 -2.15 26.25
N LYS A 357 4.23 -0.96 26.65
CA LYS A 357 2.83 -0.54 26.55
C LYS A 357 2.27 -0.68 25.13
N VAL A 358 2.99 -0.22 24.10
CA VAL A 358 2.54 -0.36 22.69
C VAL A 358 2.25 -1.80 22.30
N LEU A 359 3.08 -2.76 22.73
CA LEU A 359 2.84 -4.17 22.47
C LEU A 359 1.62 -4.67 23.25
N THR A 360 1.53 -4.33 24.53
CA THR A 360 0.39 -4.71 25.39
C THR A 360 -0.93 -4.17 24.86
N GLU A 361 -1.00 -2.89 24.47
CA GLU A 361 -2.18 -2.26 23.87
C GLU A 361 -2.54 -2.85 22.51
N SER A 362 -1.54 -3.20 21.70
CA SER A 362 -1.75 -3.95 20.45
C SER A 362 -2.28 -5.37 20.70
N PHE A 363 -2.18 -5.94 21.91
CA PHE A 363 -2.71 -7.26 22.24
C PHE A 363 -4.04 -7.23 22.99
N SER A 364 -4.32 -6.18 23.75
CA SER A 364 -5.62 -5.99 24.42
C SER A 364 -6.73 -5.92 23.37
N ASN A 365 -7.71 -6.81 23.47
CA ASN A 365 -8.95 -6.61 22.71
C ASN A 365 -9.58 -5.32 23.21
N ASN A 366 -10.11 -4.51 22.30
CA ASN A 366 -11.12 -3.53 22.67
C ASN A 366 -12.28 -4.34 23.28
N GLN A 367 -12.31 -4.44 24.61
CA GLN A 367 -13.58 -4.58 25.31
C GLN A 367 -14.28 -3.24 25.26
#